data_AF-A0A523AIP6-F1
#
_entry.id   AF-A0A523AIP6-F1
#
_cell.length_a   1.000
_cell.length_b   1.000
_cell.length_c   1.000
_cell.angle_alpha   90.00
_cell.angle_beta   90.00
_cell.angle_gamma   90.00
#
_symmetry.space_group_name_H-M   'P 1'
#
loop_
_entity.id
_entity.type
_entity.pdbx_description
1 polymer ?
#
loop_
_entity_poly.entity_id
_entity_poly.type
_entity_poly.pdbx_seq_one_letter_code
_entity_poly.pdbx_strand_id
1 'polypeptide(L)' 'MEELIIEKEVEFEEAERIARKMANEKGSAIFLAYHDPKTGLKYPNVDCCGERTWELYAKTRGGNFRVKIGVIEFIFRID' A
#
# COMPACT_ATOMS: atom_id res chain seq x y z
N MET A 1 -6.90 6.03 8.80
CA MET A 1 -5.56 5.57 8.36
C MET A 1 -4.76 6.80 8.02
N GLU A 2 -3.58 6.95 8.60
CA GLU A 2 -2.63 8.00 8.24
C GLU A 2 -2.12 7.77 6.80
N GLU A 3 -1.86 8.83 6.05
CA GLU A 3 -1.44 8.75 4.64
C GLU A 3 -0.22 9.63 4.38
N LEU A 4 0.77 9.07 3.70
CA LEU A 4 1.93 9.77 3.14
C LEU A 4 1.84 9.75 1.62
N ILE A 5 1.87 10.92 0.99
CA ILE A 5 1.78 11.09 -0.46
C ILE A 5 3.12 11.60 -0.99
N ILE A 6 3.65 10.90 -2.01
CA ILE A 6 4.87 11.27 -2.71
C ILE A 6 4.51 11.44 -4.19
N GLU A 7 4.55 12.68 -4.66
CA GLU A 7 4.27 13.04 -6.06
C GLU A 7 5.50 12.74 -6.94
N LYS A 8 5.76 11.45 -7.17
CA LYS A 8 6.83 10.95 -8.02
C LYS A 8 6.35 9.74 -8.79
N GLU A 9 6.54 9.75 -10.12
CA GLU A 9 6.33 8.55 -10.93
C GLU A 9 7.57 7.67 -10.92
N VAL A 10 7.39 6.41 -10.54
CA VAL A 10 8.43 5.37 -10.52
C VAL A 10 7.80 4.02 -10.88
N GLU A 11 8.65 3.06 -11.23
CA GLU A 11 8.26 1.65 -11.38
C GLU A 11 7.89 1.01 -10.04
N PHE A 12 7.11 -0.06 -10.08
CA PHE A 12 6.58 -0.73 -8.89
C PHE A 12 7.66 -1.10 -7.87
N GLU A 13 8.77 -1.69 -8.31
CA GLU A 13 9.85 -2.15 -7.43
C GLU A 13 10.48 -0.98 -6.64
N GLU A 14 10.69 0.16 -7.30
CA GLU A 14 11.20 1.36 -6.66
C GLU A 14 10.17 1.98 -5.72
N ALA A 15 8.89 1.99 -6.11
CA ALA A 15 7.79 2.45 -5.26
C ALA A 15 7.70 1.60 -3.99
N GLU A 16 7.76 0.28 -4.11
CA GLU A 16 7.69 -0.64 -2.98
C GLU A 16 8.87 -0.43 -2.02
N ARG A 17 10.08 -0.29 -2.56
CA ARG A 17 11.28 -0.01 -1.76
C ARG A 17 11.15 1.29 -0.96
N ILE A 18 10.68 2.36 -1.60
CA ILE A 18 10.44 3.65 -0.93
C ILE A 18 9.35 3.49 0.14
N ALA A 19 8.22 2.87 -0.19
CA ALA A 19 7.10 2.70 0.73
C ALA A 19 7.49 1.91 1.99
N ARG A 20 8.22 0.81 1.82
CA ARG A 20 8.77 0.00 2.93
C ARG A 20 9.73 0.81 3.78
N LYS A 21 10.60 1.63 3.18
CA LYS A 21 11.50 2.50 3.94
C LYS A 21 10.71 3.49 4.80
N MET A 22 9.75 4.21 4.21
CA MET A 22 8.92 5.20 4.92
C MET A 22 8.09 4.56 6.05
N ALA A 23 7.57 3.35 5.83
CA ALA A 23 6.82 2.62 6.85
C ALA A 23 7.72 2.19 8.02
N ASN A 24 8.92 1.68 7.75
CA ASN A 24 9.86 1.28 8.80
C ASN A 24 10.44 2.47 9.59
N GLU A 25 10.51 3.67 9.00
CA GLU A 25 10.89 4.89 9.71
C GLU A 25 9.84 5.31 10.76
N LYS A 26 8.59 4.84 10.64
CA LYS A 26 7.53 5.07 11.65
C LYS A 26 7.51 4.05 12.77
N GLY A 27 8.02 2.84 12.56
CA GLY A 27 7.98 1.76 13.54
C GLY A 27 8.04 0.38 12.91
N SER A 28 7.67 -0.64 13.69
CA SER A 28 7.58 -2.01 13.17
C SER A 28 6.44 -2.11 12.15
N ALA A 29 6.80 -2.20 10.87
CA ALA A 29 5.85 -2.15 9.78
C ALA A 29 5.55 -3.54 9.20
N ILE A 30 4.27 -3.92 9.22
CA ILE A 30 3.77 -5.13 8.57
C ILE A 30 3.09 -4.74 7.27
N PHE A 31 3.61 -5.26 6.16
CA PHE A 31 3.03 -5.07 4.85
C PHE A 31 1.72 -5.84 4.70
N LEU A 32 0.66 -5.18 4.26
CA LEU A 32 -0.66 -5.80 4.13
C LEU A 32 -1.15 -5.85 2.70
N ALA A 33 -1.02 -4.75 1.96
CA ALA A 33 -1.63 -4.64 0.64
C ALA A 33 -0.91 -3.67 -0.26
N TYR A 34 -1.08 -3.87 -1.57
CA TYR A 34 -0.74 -2.87 -2.57
C TYR A 34 -1.73 -2.88 -3.73
N HIS A 35 -1.73 -1.79 -4.51
CA HIS A 35 -2.37 -1.71 -5.80
C HIS A 35 -1.58 -0.80 -6.73
N ASP A 36 -1.24 -1.32 -7.91
CA ASP A 36 -0.70 -0.59 -9.02
C ASP A 36 -1.74 -0.52 -10.15
N PRO A 37 -2.41 0.64 -10.33
CA PRO A 37 -3.42 0.80 -11.37
C PRO A 37 -2.83 0.82 -12.79
N LYS A 38 -1.51 1.03 -12.97
CA LYS A 38 -0.90 1.03 -14.31
C LYS A 38 -0.88 -0.37 -14.91
N THR A 39 -0.64 -1.37 -14.06
CA THR A 39 -0.52 -2.79 -14.46
C THR A 39 -1.74 -3.62 -14.05
N GLY A 40 -2.59 -3.09 -13.18
CA GLY A 40 -3.71 -3.82 -12.56
C GLY A 40 -3.27 -4.77 -11.43
N LEU A 41 -1.97 -4.76 -11.07
CA LEU A 41 -1.45 -5.61 -10.01
C LEU A 41 -1.99 -5.17 -8.64
N LYS A 42 -2.41 -6.14 -7.84
CA LYS A 42 -2.86 -5.92 -6.46
C LYS A 42 -2.51 -7.09 -5.58
N TYR A 43 -2.34 -6.80 -4.29
CA TYR A 43 -2.22 -7.80 -3.26
C TYR A 43 -3.14 -7.47 -2.07
N PRO A 44 -3.86 -8.47 -1.53
CA PRO A 44 -4.07 -9.80 -2.13
C PRO A 44 -4.85 -9.70 -3.45
N ASN A 45 -4.60 -10.63 -4.37
CA ASN A 45 -5.27 -10.66 -5.67
C ASN A 45 -6.68 -11.27 -5.53
N VAL A 46 -7.60 -10.45 -5.02
CA VAL A 46 -9.00 -10.84 -4.78
C VAL A 46 -9.90 -9.97 -5.65
N ASP A 47 -10.70 -10.60 -6.51
CA ASP A 47 -11.68 -9.93 -7.38
C ASP A 47 -13.12 -10.02 -6.87
N CYS A 48 -13.36 -10.75 -5.79
CA CYS A 48 -14.70 -10.83 -5.19
C CYS A 48 -15.01 -9.64 -4.29
N CYS A 49 -16.30 -9.36 -4.09
CA CYS A 49 -16.82 -8.44 -3.06
C CYS A 49 -16.67 -6.92 -3.32
N GLY A 50 -16.51 -6.50 -4.58
CA GLY A 50 -16.62 -5.08 -4.98
C GLY A 50 -15.28 -4.42 -5.34
N GLU A 51 -15.25 -3.09 -5.34
CA GLU A 51 -14.05 -2.31 -5.68
C GLU A 51 -13.07 -2.19 -4.50
N ARG A 52 -11.78 -1.96 -4.80
CA ARG A 52 -10.71 -1.70 -3.80
C ARG A 52 -10.55 -2.80 -2.74
N THR A 53 -10.67 -4.06 -3.16
CA THR A 53 -10.58 -5.26 -2.29
C THR A 53 -9.28 -5.33 -1.47
N TRP A 54 -8.16 -4.89 -2.02
CA TRP A 54 -6.86 -4.81 -1.34
C TRP A 54 -6.92 -3.89 -0.10
N GLU A 55 -7.62 -2.76 -0.23
CA GLU A 55 -7.78 -1.80 0.87
C GLU A 55 -8.72 -2.35 1.94
N LEU A 56 -9.84 -2.96 1.52
CA LEU A 56 -10.76 -3.60 2.46
C LEU A 56 -10.03 -4.67 3.27
N TYR A 57 -9.27 -5.54 2.59
CA TYR A 57 -8.42 -6.53 3.24
C TYR A 57 -7.48 -5.88 4.27
N ALA A 58 -6.71 -4.87 3.87
CA ALA A 58 -5.75 -4.23 4.77
C ALA A 58 -6.43 -3.60 5.99
N LYS A 59 -7.57 -2.92 5.82
CA LYS A 59 -8.35 -2.34 6.92
C LYS A 59 -8.79 -3.41 7.92
N THR A 60 -9.29 -4.56 7.46
CA THR A 60 -9.71 -5.66 8.35
C THR A 60 -8.56 -6.30 9.12
N ARG A 61 -7.32 -6.14 8.65
CA ARG A 61 -6.09 -6.64 9.32
C ARG A 61 -5.40 -5.58 10.18
N GLY A 62 -6.04 -4.43 10.40
CA GLY A 62 -5.52 -3.35 11.23
C GLY A 62 -4.62 -2.37 10.49
N GLY A 63 -4.69 -2.31 9.16
CA GLY A 63 -3.94 -1.35 8.35
C GLY A 63 -4.23 0.08 8.80
N ASN A 64 -3.19 0.78 9.22
CA ASN A 64 -3.28 2.10 9.85
C ASN A 64 -2.38 3.15 9.19
N PHE A 65 -1.51 2.75 8.26
CA PHE A 65 -0.64 3.64 7.50
C PHE A 65 -0.65 3.31 6.00
N ARG A 66 -0.86 4.32 5.15
CA ARG A 66 -0.79 4.21 3.69
C ARG A 66 0.35 5.06 3.16
N VAL A 67 1.10 4.50 2.21
CA VAL A 67 2.05 5.25 1.39
C VAL A 67 1.56 5.24 -0.05
N LYS A 68 1.38 6.41 -0.65
CA LYS A 68 1.01 6.58 -2.05
C LYS A 68 2.16 7.24 -2.81
N ILE A 69 2.68 6.56 -3.83
CA ILE A 69 3.80 7.05 -4.65
C ILE A 69 3.32 7.11 -6.10
N GLY A 70 3.11 8.33 -6.59
CA GLY A 70 2.39 8.56 -7.83
C GLY A 70 0.98 7.95 -7.76
N VAL A 71 0.74 6.92 -8.56
CA VAL A 71 -0.55 6.21 -8.62
C VAL A 71 -0.56 4.89 -7.85
N ILE A 72 0.60 4.43 -7.37
CA ILE A 72 0.74 3.14 -6.68
C ILE A 72 0.48 3.35 -5.19
N GLU A 73 -0.34 2.47 -4.61
CA GLU A 73 -0.73 2.51 -3.20
C GLU A 73 -0.16 1.31 -2.46
N PHE A 74 0.38 1.53 -1.26
CA PHE A 74 0.86 0.51 -0.33
C PHE A 74 0.25 0.74 1.05
N ILE A 75 -0.21 -0.33 1.71
CA ILE A 75 -0.83 -0.24 3.03
C ILE A 75 -0.09 -1.14 4.01
N PHE A 76 0.18 -0.58 5.18
CA PHE A 76 0.90 -1.19 6.28
C PHE A 76 0.08 -1.12 7.57
N ARG A 77 0.37 -2.05 8.48
CA ARG A 77 0.12 -1.87 9.91
C ARG A 77 1.43 -1.50 10.58
N ILE A 78 1.46 -0.35 11.24
CA ILE A 78 2.54 0.08 12.11
C ILE A 78 2.12 -0.24 13.54
N ASP A 79 2.96 -1.00 14.23
CA ASP A 79 2.79 -1.30 15.66
C ASP A 79 3.41 -0.21 16.55
#